data_AF-A0A1R0KT32-F1
#
_entry.id   AF-A0A1R0KT32-F1
#
_cell.length_a   1.000
_cell.length_b   1.000
_cell.length_c   1.000
_cell.angle_alpha   90.00
_cell.angle_beta   90.00
_cell.angle_gamma   90.00
#
_symmetry.space_group_name_H-M   'P 1'
#
loop_
_entity.id
_entity.type
_entity.pdbx_description
1 polymer ?
#
loop_
_entity_poly.entity_id
_entity_poly.type
_entity_poly.pdbx_seq_one_letter_code
_entity_poly.pdbx_strand_id
1 'polypeptide(L)'
;MVKAWYDPGQREPFDLADAAQVDALLDRMLVEATAAPVGVIAELAWEGEEHRSILQFGVRTEQVGFVGYMGRGETSVISTSGATSPEPVAYDYQSHERVVQSNAEISWPVVRKAVHDYVASGGARPAGVGWRDVE
;
A
#
# COMPACT_ATOMS: atom_id res chain seq x y z
N MET A 1 -5.77 16.06 -3.11
CA MET A 1 -5.93 15.35 -1.82
C MET A 1 -5.84 13.86 -2.09
N VAL A 2 -5.23 13.06 -1.20
CA VAL A 2 -5.15 11.62 -1.41
C VAL A 2 -6.47 10.95 -1.02
N LYS A 3 -6.94 10.04 -1.87
CA LYS A 3 -8.19 9.29 -1.73
C LYS A 3 -7.86 7.82 -1.43
N ALA A 4 -8.31 7.29 -0.30
CA ALA A 4 -8.04 5.92 0.11
C ALA A 4 -9.23 4.99 -0.12
N TRP A 5 -8.97 3.84 -0.72
CA TRP A 5 -9.91 2.75 -0.96
C TRP A 5 -9.45 1.50 -0.21
N TYR A 6 -10.28 1.02 0.72
CA TYR A 6 -9.92 -0.09 1.59
C TYR A 6 -11.09 -1.06 1.79
N ASP A 7 -12.28 -0.54 2.08
CA ASP A 7 -13.42 -1.40 2.46
C ASP A 7 -14.19 -1.91 1.22
N PRO A 8 -14.61 -3.19 1.17
CA PRO A 8 -15.41 -3.72 0.06
C PRO A 8 -16.81 -3.08 -0.04
N GLY A 9 -17.34 -2.56 1.07
CA GLY A 9 -18.59 -1.82 1.11
C GLY A 9 -18.44 -0.32 0.84
N GLN A 10 -17.23 0.15 0.55
CA GLN A 10 -16.94 1.57 0.41
C GLN A 10 -17.58 2.15 -0.85
N ARG A 11 -18.46 3.14 -0.67
CA ARG A 11 -19.07 3.88 -1.79
C ARG A 11 -18.28 5.13 -2.16
N GLU A 12 -17.56 5.71 -1.21
CA GLU A 12 -16.77 6.93 -1.36
C GLU A 12 -15.40 6.74 -0.68
N PRO A 13 -14.31 7.24 -1.28
CA PRO A 13 -12.96 7.10 -0.70
C PRO A 13 -12.83 7.85 0.63
N PHE A 14 -11.90 7.43 1.47
CA PHE A 14 -11.50 8.22 2.64
C PHE A 14 -10.53 9.31 2.21
N ASP A 15 -10.77 10.53 2.69
CA ASP A 15 -9.89 11.67 2.42
C ASP A 15 -8.73 11.69 3.41
N LEU A 16 -7.51 11.53 2.89
CA LEU A 16 -6.28 11.62 3.65
C LEU A 16 -5.63 12.98 3.38
N ALA A 17 -5.76 13.87 4.36
CA ALA A 17 -5.21 15.22 4.34
C ALA A 17 -4.08 15.42 5.35
N ASP A 18 -4.01 14.60 6.41
CA ASP A 18 -2.98 14.71 7.45
C ASP A 18 -2.47 13.35 7.95
N ALA A 19 -1.40 13.41 8.74
CA ALA A 19 -0.73 12.26 9.32
C ALA A 19 -1.63 11.45 10.28
N ALA A 20 -2.53 12.12 11.02
CA ALA A 20 -3.40 11.43 11.98
C ALA A 20 -4.43 10.55 11.26
N GLN A 21 -4.95 11.01 10.12
CA GLN A 21 -5.83 10.21 9.27
C GLN A 21 -5.10 9.02 8.65
N VAL A 22 -3.85 9.22 8.23
CA VAL A 22 -2.99 8.13 7.75
C VAL A 22 -2.77 7.08 8.84
N ASP A 23 -2.39 7.51 10.04
CA ASP A 23 -2.18 6.61 11.18
C ASP A 23 -3.45 5.85 11.55
N ALA A 24 -4.61 6.52 11.57
CA ALA A 24 -5.89 5.88 11.85
C ALA A 24 -6.23 4.78 10.82
N LEU A 25 -5.97 5.00 9.53
CA LEU A 25 -6.15 3.98 8.49
C LEU A 25 -5.19 2.81 8.70
N LEU A 26 -3.91 3.08 8.92
CA LEU A 26 -2.88 2.05 9.06
C LEU A 26 -3.10 1.19 10.32
N ASP A 27 -3.45 1.81 11.44
CA ASP A 27 -3.72 1.09 12.69
C ASP A 27 -5.00 0.24 12.57
N ARG A 28 -6.02 0.73 11.86
CA ARG A 28 -7.23 -0.04 11.53
C ARG A 28 -6.89 -1.26 10.67
N MET A 29 -6.13 -1.07 9.58
CA MET A 29 -5.71 -2.17 8.71
C MET A 29 -4.89 -3.23 9.46
N LEU A 30 -4.02 -2.80 10.37
CA LEU A 30 -3.22 -3.72 11.19
C LEU A 30 -4.11 -4.57 12.10
N VAL A 31 -5.11 -3.97 12.75
CA VAL A 31 -6.10 -4.71 13.57
C VAL A 31 -6.88 -5.69 12.71
N GLU A 32 -7.39 -5.26 11.56
CA GLU A 32 -8.18 -6.13 10.68
C GLU A 32 -7.36 -7.26 10.07
N ALA A 33 -6.09 -7.02 9.72
CA ALA A 33 -5.17 -8.05 9.26
C ALA A 33 -5.02 -9.19 10.29
N THR A 34 -5.08 -8.90 11.60
CA THR A 34 -5.01 -9.95 12.65
C THR A 34 -6.23 -10.85 12.71
N ALA A 35 -7.37 -10.39 12.21
CA ALA A 35 -8.61 -11.16 12.17
C ALA A 35 -8.85 -11.81 10.79
N ALA A 36 -8.15 -11.36 9.76
CA ALA A 36 -8.30 -11.86 8.40
C ALA A 36 -7.51 -13.16 8.16
N PRO A 37 -7.98 -14.04 7.25
CA PRO A 37 -7.25 -15.27 6.91
C PRO A 37 -5.97 -15.01 6.11
N VAL A 38 -5.86 -13.84 5.47
CA VAL A 38 -4.72 -13.38 4.66
C VAL A 38 -4.45 -11.90 4.95
N GLY A 39 -3.38 -11.33 4.40
CA GLY A 39 -3.12 -9.89 4.51
C GLY A 39 -4.24 -9.04 3.91
N VAL A 40 -4.31 -7.76 4.23
CA VAL A 40 -5.31 -6.83 3.68
C VAL A 40 -4.63 -5.75 2.84
N ILE A 41 -5.30 -5.27 1.78
CA ILE A 41 -4.77 -4.24 0.87
C ILE A 41 -5.60 -2.97 0.93
N ALA A 42 -4.93 -1.83 0.87
CA ALA A 42 -5.54 -0.55 0.53
C ALA A 42 -4.87 0.07 -0.71
N GLU A 43 -5.63 0.94 -1.38
CA GLU A 43 -5.19 1.74 -2.50
C GLU A 43 -5.33 3.23 -2.20
N LEU A 44 -4.27 4.00 -2.45
CA LEU A 44 -4.25 5.45 -2.29
C LEU A 44 -4.09 6.12 -3.66
N ALA A 45 -5.15 6.76 -4.12
CA ALA A 45 -5.14 7.51 -5.37
C ALA A 45 -4.85 8.98 -5.10
N TRP A 46 -3.91 9.55 -5.86
CA TRP A 46 -3.77 11.00 -5.99
C TRP A 46 -4.07 11.39 -7.44
N GLU A 47 -4.92 12.40 -7.60
CA GLU A 47 -5.24 13.00 -8.89
C GLU A 47 -5.13 14.52 -8.77
N GLY A 48 -4.12 15.08 -9.45
CA GLY A 48 -3.94 16.50 -9.70
C GLY A 48 -4.07 16.80 -11.19
N GLU A 49 -3.94 18.08 -11.58
CA GLU A 49 -4.14 18.51 -12.98
C GLU A 49 -3.17 17.85 -13.96
N GLU A 50 -1.91 17.67 -13.56
CA GLU A 50 -0.86 17.11 -14.41
C GLU A 50 -0.34 15.74 -13.94
N HIS A 51 -0.49 15.44 -12.64
CA HIS A 51 0.02 14.23 -12.00
C HIS A 51 -1.11 13.33 -11.52
N ARG A 52 -1.03 12.05 -11.87
CA ARG A 52 -1.89 11.00 -11.31
C ARG A 52 -1.02 9.85 -10.88
N SER A 53 -1.25 9.38 -9.67
CA SER A 53 -0.52 8.25 -9.10
C SER A 53 -1.42 7.40 -8.22
N ILE A 54 -1.01 6.16 -8.06
CA ILE A 54 -1.63 5.21 -7.15
C ILE A 54 -0.51 4.57 -6.32
N LEU A 55 -0.72 4.54 -4.99
CA LEU A 55 0.06 3.72 -4.08
C LEU A 55 -0.83 2.60 -3.57
N GLN A 56 -0.52 1.36 -3.91
CA GLN A 56 -1.17 0.18 -3.35
C GLN A 56 -0.28 -0.37 -2.24
N PHE A 57 -0.83 -0.76 -1.09
CA PHE A 57 -0.04 -1.37 -0.04
C PHE A 57 -0.82 -2.43 0.71
N GLY A 58 -0.10 -3.44 1.18
CA GLY A 58 -0.64 -4.55 1.95
C GLY A 58 -0.14 -4.54 3.39
N VAL A 59 -0.91 -5.14 4.31
CA VAL A 59 -0.54 -5.35 5.72
C VAL A 59 -0.85 -6.79 6.14
N ARG A 60 0.07 -7.40 6.88
CA ARG A 60 -0.07 -8.75 7.44
C ARG A 60 0.28 -8.82 8.93
N THR A 61 -0.15 -9.91 9.55
CA THR A 61 -0.04 -10.17 10.99
C THR A 61 1.39 -10.27 11.50
N GLU A 62 2.34 -10.63 10.63
CA GLU A 62 3.77 -10.71 10.95
C GLU A 62 4.46 -9.33 10.97
N GLN A 63 3.68 -8.24 11.02
CA GLN A 63 4.16 -6.85 10.94
C GLN A 63 5.04 -6.63 9.69
N VAL A 64 4.58 -7.19 8.58
CA VAL A 64 5.14 -7.03 7.25
C VAL A 64 4.04 -6.59 6.30
N GLY A 65 4.42 -6.14 5.12
CA GLY A 65 3.50 -5.70 4.08
C GLY A 65 4.24 -5.40 2.80
N PHE A 66 3.56 -5.00 1.74
CA PHE A 66 4.21 -4.57 0.50
C PHE A 66 3.76 -3.15 0.14
N VAL A 67 4.49 -2.51 -0.77
CA VAL A 67 4.09 -1.24 -1.38
C VAL A 67 4.29 -1.35 -2.89
N GLY A 68 3.27 -1.02 -3.67
CA GLY A 68 3.31 -0.85 -5.12
C GLY A 68 3.01 0.60 -5.48
N TYR A 69 3.69 1.13 -6.49
CA TYR A 69 3.49 2.48 -7.00
C TYR A 69 3.28 2.45 -8.51
N MET A 70 2.29 3.22 -8.96
CA MET A 70 1.97 3.43 -10.36
C MET A 70 1.79 4.93 -10.59
N GLY A 71 2.69 5.55 -11.35
CA GLY A 71 2.63 6.98 -11.70
C GLY A 71 2.36 7.16 -13.19
N ARG A 72 1.63 8.22 -13.56
CA ARG A 72 1.41 8.56 -14.97
C ARG A 72 2.74 8.85 -15.66
N GLY A 73 3.10 8.04 -16.65
CA GLY A 73 4.36 8.17 -17.40
C GLY A 73 5.58 7.59 -16.70
N GLU A 74 5.39 6.88 -15.58
CA GLU A 74 6.43 6.15 -14.87
C GLU A 74 6.20 4.64 -15.02
N THR A 75 7.28 3.85 -14.93
CA THR A 75 7.19 2.40 -14.82
C THR A 75 6.53 2.02 -13.49
N SER A 76 5.58 1.08 -13.54
CA SER A 76 4.98 0.50 -12.34
C SER A 76 6.03 -0.28 -11.55
N VAL A 77 6.10 -0.04 -10.24
CA VAL A 77 7.08 -0.67 -9.37
C VAL A 77 6.42 -1.28 -8.14
N ILE A 78 7.06 -2.30 -7.59
CA ILE A 78 6.70 -2.90 -6.30
C ILE A 78 7.94 -2.93 -5.41
N SER A 79 7.71 -2.85 -4.09
CA SER A 79 8.77 -2.91 -3.10
C SER A 79 9.60 -4.19 -3.28
N THR A 80 10.87 -4.09 -2.95
CA THR A 80 11.82 -5.20 -2.96
C THR A 80 12.80 -4.97 -1.80
N SER A 81 12.64 -5.75 -0.73
CA SER A 81 13.63 -5.81 0.35
C SER A 81 13.36 -6.92 1.38
N GLY A 82 12.41 -7.82 1.15
CA GLY A 82 12.13 -8.94 2.08
C GLY A 82 12.27 -10.30 1.44
N ALA A 83 12.07 -11.32 2.29
CA ALA A 83 12.23 -12.77 2.11
C ALA A 83 12.93 -13.27 0.83
N THR A 84 13.98 -14.09 0.99
CA THR A 84 14.58 -14.87 -0.11
C THR A 84 13.72 -16.05 -0.58
N SER A 85 12.53 -16.22 0.01
CA SER A 85 11.61 -17.28 -0.38
C SER A 85 11.04 -16.97 -1.77
N PRO A 86 10.92 -17.97 -2.66
CA PRO A 86 10.25 -17.80 -3.95
C PRO A 86 8.72 -17.93 -3.83
N GLU A 87 8.19 -18.23 -2.65
CA GLU A 87 6.76 -18.52 -2.49
C GLU A 87 5.92 -17.23 -2.55
N PRO A 88 4.83 -17.20 -3.34
CA PRO A 88 3.86 -16.10 -3.32
C PRO A 88 3.11 -16.05 -1.99
N VAL A 89 2.66 -14.85 -1.64
CA VAL A 89 1.86 -14.57 -0.44
C VAL A 89 0.54 -13.92 -0.85
N ALA A 90 -0.54 -14.36 -0.21
CA ALA A 90 -1.89 -13.91 -0.51
C ALA A 90 -2.28 -12.70 0.36
N TYR A 91 -3.06 -11.82 -0.25
CA TYR A 91 -3.67 -10.65 0.36
C TYR A 91 -5.11 -10.49 -0.19
N ASP A 92 -6.03 -10.00 0.63
CA ASP A 92 -7.37 -9.63 0.22
C ASP A 92 -7.43 -8.14 -0.14
N TYR A 93 -7.95 -7.84 -1.32
CA TYR A 93 -8.34 -6.50 -1.71
C TYR A 93 -9.84 -6.49 -2.01
N GLN A 94 -10.62 -5.90 -1.10
CA GLN A 94 -12.07 -5.78 -1.22
C GLN A 94 -12.76 -7.11 -1.60
N SER A 95 -12.52 -8.16 -0.81
CA SER A 95 -13.05 -9.52 -1.04
C SER A 95 -12.53 -10.23 -2.29
N HIS A 96 -11.43 -9.74 -2.87
CA HIS A 96 -10.73 -10.40 -3.96
C HIS A 96 -9.29 -10.68 -3.57
N GLU A 97 -8.93 -11.96 -3.60
CA GLU A 97 -7.55 -12.38 -3.34
C GLU A 97 -6.59 -11.84 -4.43
N ARG A 98 -5.42 -11.39 -3.99
CA ARG A 98 -4.28 -10.94 -4.77
C ARG A 98 -3.04 -11.65 -4.24
N VAL A 99 -2.19 -12.06 -5.17
CA VAL A 99 -0.92 -12.68 -4.83
C VAL A 99 0.22 -11.73 -5.17
N VAL A 100 1.13 -11.56 -4.23
CA VAL A 100 2.41 -10.86 -4.45
C VAL A 100 3.54 -11.84 -4.18
N GLN A 101 4.70 -11.60 -4.78
CA GLN A 101 5.89 -12.39 -4.46
C GLN A 101 6.33 -12.05 -3.03
N SER A 102 6.72 -13.04 -2.21
CA SER A 102 7.16 -12.76 -0.83
C SER A 102 8.38 -11.84 -0.75
N ASN A 103 9.20 -11.79 -1.80
CA ASN A 103 10.32 -10.84 -1.87
C ASN A 103 9.90 -9.37 -1.93
N ALA A 104 8.62 -9.11 -2.20
CA ALA A 104 8.03 -7.78 -2.16
C ALA A 104 7.65 -7.33 -0.75
N GLU A 105 7.54 -8.25 0.20
CA GLU A 105 7.24 -7.89 1.59
C GLU A 105 8.40 -7.11 2.20
N ILE A 106 8.10 -6.08 2.95
CA ILE A 106 9.03 -5.20 3.66
C ILE A 106 8.50 -5.02 5.08
N SER A 107 9.33 -4.52 6.00
CA SER A 107 8.90 -4.36 7.39
C SER A 107 7.80 -3.30 7.52
N TRP A 108 6.88 -3.51 8.46
CA TRP A 108 5.78 -2.60 8.72
C TRP A 108 6.20 -1.14 8.96
N PRO A 109 7.30 -0.83 9.69
CA PRO A 109 7.77 0.55 9.81
C PRO A 109 8.11 1.21 8.46
N VAL A 110 8.61 0.44 7.49
CA VAL A 110 8.90 0.96 6.15
C VAL A 110 7.61 1.19 5.36
N VAL A 111 6.64 0.28 5.43
CA VAL A 111 5.30 0.47 4.84
C VAL A 111 4.64 1.73 5.40
N ARG A 112 4.59 1.86 6.74
CA ARG A 112 4.03 3.01 7.44
C ARG A 112 4.69 4.31 6.98
N LYS A 113 6.02 4.34 6.95
CA LYS A 113 6.75 5.53 6.47
C LYS A 113 6.43 5.84 5.00
N ALA A 114 6.39 4.83 4.13
CA ALA A 114 6.13 5.03 2.70
C ALA A 114 4.73 5.61 2.44
N VAL A 115 3.72 5.17 3.18
CA VAL A 115 2.36 5.71 3.09
C VAL A 115 2.32 7.18 3.54
N HIS A 116 2.97 7.49 4.67
CA HIS A 116 3.09 8.89 5.14
C HIS A 116 3.81 9.77 4.11
N ASP A 117 4.94 9.32 3.57
CA ASP A 117 5.71 10.06 2.55
C ASP A 117 4.88 10.32 1.28
N TYR A 118 4.09 9.33 0.83
CA TYR A 118 3.22 9.47 -0.34
C TYR A 118 2.13 10.54 -0.11
N VAL A 119 1.48 10.53 1.06
CA VAL A 119 0.44 11.52 1.39
C VAL A 119 1.05 12.92 1.55
N ALA A 120 2.16 13.03 2.28
CA ALA A 120 2.83 14.31 2.54
C ALA A 120 3.41 14.97 1.26
N SER A 121 3.83 14.16 0.29
CA SER A 121 4.39 14.65 -0.99
C SER A 121 3.33 14.97 -2.04
N GLY A 122 2.06 14.66 -1.80
CA GLY A 122 1.01 14.81 -2.81
C GLY A 122 1.13 13.78 -3.94
N GLY A 123 1.45 12.53 -3.60
CA GLY A 123 1.43 11.40 -4.53
C GLY A 123 2.77 11.09 -5.21
N ALA A 124 3.89 11.59 -4.72
CA ALA A 124 5.19 11.21 -5.26
C ALA A 124 5.60 9.81 -4.81
N ARG A 125 6.34 9.08 -5.65
CA ARG A 125 6.90 7.77 -5.30
C ARG A 125 7.77 7.88 -4.04
N PRO A 126 7.50 7.09 -2.97
CA PRO A 126 8.31 7.12 -1.75
C PRO A 126 9.77 6.74 -2.00
N ALA A 127 10.71 7.59 -1.59
CA ALA A 127 12.15 7.40 -1.83
C ALA A 127 12.81 6.41 -0.85
N GLY A 128 12.19 6.14 0.30
CA GLY A 128 12.71 5.24 1.34
C GLY A 128 12.45 3.75 1.09
N VAL A 129 11.91 3.38 -0.07
CA VAL A 129 11.54 2.02 -0.44
C VAL A 129 12.49 1.54 -1.54
N GLY A 130 13.03 0.32 -1.40
CA GLY A 130 13.70 -0.36 -2.51
C GLY A 130 12.66 -0.82 -3.52
N TRP A 131 12.85 -0.53 -4.81
CA TRP A 131 11.88 -0.80 -5.86
C TRP A 131 12.41 -1.82 -6.87
N ARG A 132 11.51 -2.66 -7.40
CA ARG A 132 11.70 -3.41 -8.64
C ARG A 132 10.55 -3.14 -9.59
N ASP A 133 10.83 -3.22 -10.87
CA ASP A 133 9.82 -3.06 -11.91
C ASP A 133 8.80 -4.22 -11.84
N VAL A 134 7.55 -3.90 -12.16
CA VAL A 134 6.48 -4.87 -12.39
C VAL A 134 6.38 -5.05 -13.90
N GLU A 135 6.79 -6.23 -14.39
CA GLU A 135 6.64 -6.63 -15.80
C GLU A 135 5.18 -6.90 -16.17
#